data_AF-A0A136WHL0-F1
#
_entry.id   AF-A0A136WHL0-F1
#
_cell.length_a   1.000
_cell.length_b   1.000
_cell.length_c   1.000
_cell.angle_alpha   90.00
_cell.angle_beta   90.00
_cell.angle_gamma   90.00
#
_symmetry.space_group_name_H-M   'P 1'
#
loop_
_entity.id
_entity.type
_entity.pdbx_description
1 polymer ?
#
loop_
_entity_poly.entity_id
_entity_poly.type
_entity_poly.pdbx_seq_one_letter_code
_entity_poly.pdbx_strand_id
1 'polypeptide(L)'
;MKEPQNKNKKRTAVWLYPYTFEKMDILLKEDNCNNRSEFIEKALAFYMGYLVSNQSTDYLSKILLGAIQGTLRETENRQSANLFRLSVETSMMMNILAAGLEISDEDLRKLRGRCVVEVKRNKGRINMEDAVKYQMGTGE
;
A
#
# COMPACT_ATOMS: atom_id res chain seq x y z
N MET A 1 -20.71 26.04 2.26
CA MET A 1 -22.08 25.51 2.43
C MET A 1 -22.23 25.17 3.91
N LYS A 2 -23.18 25.78 4.64
CA LYS A 2 -23.36 25.49 6.08
C LYS A 2 -23.97 24.09 6.23
N GLU A 3 -23.30 23.19 6.93
CA GLU A 3 -23.86 21.86 7.24
C GLU A 3 -25.04 22.02 8.20
N PRO A 4 -26.19 21.37 7.93
CA PRO A 4 -27.34 21.46 8.81
C PRO A 4 -27.10 20.70 10.13
N GLN A 5 -27.40 21.35 11.26
CA GLN A 5 -27.22 20.82 12.62
C GLN A 5 -28.17 19.67 13.03
N ASN A 6 -29.01 19.15 12.12
CA ASN A 6 -29.97 18.10 12.45
C ASN A 6 -29.47 16.72 11.99
N LYS A 7 -29.07 15.88 12.96
CA LYS A 7 -28.54 14.53 12.71
C LYS A 7 -29.62 13.47 12.41
N ASN A 8 -30.91 13.83 12.46
CA ASN A 8 -32.00 12.87 12.27
C ASN A 8 -32.41 12.75 10.79
N LYS A 9 -32.62 11.50 10.33
CA LYS A 9 -33.10 11.21 8.97
C LYS A 9 -34.50 11.80 8.75
N LYS A 10 -34.72 12.42 7.60
CA LYS A 10 -36.04 12.93 7.18
C LYS A 10 -36.70 11.96 6.20
N ARG A 11 -37.98 11.66 6.38
CA ARG A 11 -38.75 10.81 5.46
C ARG A 11 -39.25 11.64 4.27
N THR A 12 -39.07 11.13 3.06
CA THR A 12 -39.60 11.69 1.81
C THR A 12 -40.19 10.56 0.97
N ALA A 13 -41.30 10.82 0.29
CA ALA A 13 -41.87 9.89 -0.69
C ALA A 13 -41.23 10.15 -2.06
N VAL A 14 -40.84 9.07 -2.75
CA VAL A 14 -40.25 9.14 -4.10
C VAL A 14 -40.98 8.19 -5.02
N TRP A 15 -41.12 8.60 -6.28
CA TRP A 15 -41.65 7.76 -7.35
C TRP A 15 -40.46 7.24 -8.16
N LEU A 16 -40.34 5.92 -8.24
CA LEU A 16 -39.34 5.24 -9.06
C LEU A 16 -40.06 4.20 -9.92
N TYR A 17 -39.48 3.88 -11.07
CA TYR A 17 -40.01 2.81 -11.91
C TYR A 17 -39.92 1.46 -11.19
N PRO A 18 -40.88 0.53 -11.41
CA PRO A 18 -40.85 -0.81 -10.79
C PRO A 18 -39.53 -1.53 -11.01
N TYR A 19 -38.96 -1.44 -12.21
CA TYR A 19 -37.67 -2.01 -12.55
C TYR A 19 -36.50 -1.45 -11.69
N THR A 20 -36.56 -0.17 -11.30
CA THR A 20 -35.57 0.44 -10.41
C THR A 20 -35.67 -0.11 -9.00
N PHE A 21 -36.88 -0.39 -8.51
CA PHE A 21 -37.08 -1.05 -7.21
C PHE A 21 -36.53 -2.48 -7.22
N GLU A 22 -36.83 -3.25 -8.27
CA GLU A 22 -36.33 -4.63 -8.42
C GLU A 22 -34.80 -4.67 -8.44
N LYS A 23 -34.17 -3.82 -9.26
CA LYS A 23 -32.70 -3.71 -9.30
C LYS A 23 -32.10 -3.30 -7.96
N MET A 24 -32.71 -2.32 -7.29
CA MET A 24 -32.25 -1.88 -5.98
C MET A 24 -32.32 -3.02 -4.97
N ASP A 25 -33.40 -3.82 -4.95
CA ASP A 25 -33.54 -4.94 -4.02
C ASP A 25 -32.53 -6.07 -4.26
N ILE A 26 -32.18 -6.32 -5.52
CA ILE A 26 -31.15 -7.28 -5.88
C ILE A 26 -29.79 -6.78 -5.39
N LEU A 27 -29.41 -5.54 -5.76
CA LEU A 27 -28.10 -4.97 -5.43
C LEU A 27 -27.92 -4.68 -3.95
N LEU A 28 -29.01 -4.40 -3.22
CA LEU A 28 -28.98 -4.21 -1.78
C LEU A 28 -28.48 -5.47 -1.05
N LYS A 29 -28.80 -6.67 -1.57
CA LYS A 29 -28.29 -7.94 -1.03
C LYS A 29 -26.79 -8.13 -1.27
N GLU A 30 -26.25 -7.50 -2.31
CA GLU A 30 -24.83 -7.59 -2.68
C GLU A 30 -23.98 -6.52 -1.97
N ASP A 31 -24.53 -5.33 -1.71
CA ASP A 31 -23.79 -4.12 -1.26
C ASP A 31 -23.75 -3.87 0.27
N ASN A 32 -23.92 -4.91 1.10
CA ASN A 32 -23.91 -4.85 2.58
C ASN A 32 -24.73 -3.67 3.18
N CYS A 33 -25.79 -3.24 2.48
CA CYS A 33 -26.67 -2.17 2.92
C CYS A 33 -27.79 -2.77 3.77
N ASN A 34 -28.13 -2.11 4.89
CA ASN A 34 -29.13 -2.65 5.82
C ASN A 34 -30.58 -2.43 5.33
N ASN A 35 -30.82 -1.38 4.53
CA ASN A 35 -32.14 -1.04 4.03
C ASN A 35 -32.08 -0.14 2.78
N ARG A 36 -33.21 -0.04 2.07
CA ARG A 36 -33.36 0.76 0.84
C ARG A 36 -32.99 2.23 1.06
N SER A 37 -33.26 2.79 2.25
CA SER A 37 -32.93 4.18 2.56
C SER A 37 -31.42 4.40 2.59
N GLU A 38 -30.65 3.47 3.16
CA GLU A 38 -29.18 3.52 3.15
C GLU A 38 -28.63 3.42 1.72
N PHE A 39 -29.19 2.52 0.91
CA PHE A 39 -28.82 2.39 -0.50
C PHE A 39 -29.07 3.68 -1.29
N ILE A 40 -30.27 4.27 -1.13
CA ILE A 40 -30.64 5.55 -1.77
C ILE A 40 -29.75 6.69 -1.28
N GLU A 41 -29.40 6.72 0.00
CA GLU A 41 -28.52 7.74 0.59
C GLU A 41 -27.10 7.66 -0.01
N LYS A 42 -26.53 6.47 -0.15
CA LYS A 42 -25.24 6.25 -0.83
C LYS A 42 -25.28 6.66 -2.31
N ALA A 43 -26.34 6.28 -3.03
CA ALA A 43 -26.52 6.63 -4.44
C ALA A 43 -26.65 8.15 -4.65
N LEU A 44 -27.40 8.83 -3.77
CA LEU A 44 -27.51 10.28 -3.76
C LEU A 44 -26.18 10.97 -3.43
N ALA A 45 -25.45 10.48 -2.42
CA ALA A 45 -24.13 11.02 -2.07
C ALA A 45 -23.15 10.89 -3.25
N PHE A 46 -23.17 9.75 -3.94
CA PHE A 46 -22.38 9.53 -5.16
C PHE A 46 -22.76 10.54 -6.26
N TYR A 47 -24.06 10.69 -6.55
CA TYR A 47 -24.52 11.61 -7.61
C TYR A 47 -24.29 13.09 -7.26
N MET A 48 -24.46 13.47 -5.99
CA MET A 48 -24.09 14.81 -5.50
C MET A 48 -22.59 15.06 -5.62
N GLY A 49 -21.75 14.06 -5.26
CA GLY A 49 -20.30 14.13 -5.43
C GLY A 49 -19.90 14.29 -6.90
N TYR A 50 -20.56 13.55 -7.80
CA TYR A 50 -20.43 13.71 -9.24
C TYR A 50 -20.76 15.14 -9.69
N LEU A 51 -21.93 15.69 -9.30
CA LEU A 51 -22.35 17.04 -9.68
C LEU A 51 -21.41 18.13 -9.14
N VAL A 52 -20.96 18.01 -7.89
CA VAL A 52 -20.02 18.98 -7.26
C VAL A 52 -18.65 18.94 -7.93
N SER A 53 -18.23 17.79 -8.48
CA SER A 53 -16.94 17.66 -9.18
C SER A 53 -16.90 18.34 -10.56
N ASN A 54 -18.03 18.84 -11.05
CA ASN A 54 -18.24 19.67 -12.24
C ASN A 54 -17.65 19.20 -13.59
N GLN A 55 -16.84 18.13 -13.67
CA GLN A 55 -16.44 17.45 -14.91
C GLN A 55 -16.14 15.96 -14.63
N SER A 56 -16.64 15.11 -15.51
CA SER A 56 -17.13 13.75 -15.29
C SER A 56 -16.08 12.64 -15.07
N THR A 57 -14.86 12.96 -14.67
CA THR A 57 -13.77 11.98 -14.42
C THR A 57 -13.14 12.11 -13.05
N ASP A 58 -13.19 13.29 -12.43
CA ASP A 58 -12.36 13.59 -11.26
C ASP A 58 -12.86 12.94 -9.97
N TYR A 59 -14.15 12.69 -9.81
CA TYR A 59 -14.68 12.09 -8.58
C TYR A 59 -14.28 10.61 -8.42
N LEU A 60 -14.49 9.82 -9.48
CA LEU A 60 -14.05 8.42 -9.51
C LEU A 60 -12.53 8.34 -9.39
N SER A 61 -11.79 9.20 -10.08
CA SER A 61 -10.34 9.29 -9.97
C SER A 61 -9.87 9.65 -8.57
N LYS A 62 -10.57 10.54 -7.83
CA LYS A 62 -10.21 10.90 -6.45
C LYS A 62 -10.46 9.78 -5.45
N ILE A 63 -11.58 9.07 -5.57
CA ILE A 63 -11.86 7.90 -4.71
C ILE A 63 -10.84 6.80 -4.97
N LEU A 64 -10.59 6.49 -6.25
CA LEU A 64 -9.60 5.49 -6.64
C LEU A 64 -8.20 5.88 -6.18
N LEU A 65 -7.82 7.16 -6.33
CA LEU A 65 -6.54 7.67 -5.84
C LEU A 65 -6.43 7.54 -4.32
N GLY A 66 -7.49 7.85 -3.57
CA GLY A 66 -7.52 7.68 -2.11
C GLY A 66 -7.36 6.22 -1.69
N ALA A 67 -8.02 5.28 -2.38
CA ALA A 67 -7.87 3.85 -2.15
C ALA A 67 -6.43 3.38 -2.45
N ILE A 68 -5.86 3.78 -3.59
CA ILE A 68 -4.48 3.46 -3.97
C ILE A 68 -3.49 4.03 -2.95
N GLN A 69 -3.65 5.28 -2.53
CA GLN A 69 -2.81 5.92 -1.51
C GLN A 69 -2.92 5.20 -0.16
N GLY A 70 -4.13 4.77 0.22
CA GLY A 70 -4.36 3.97 1.42
C GLY A 70 -3.60 2.64 1.37
N THR A 71 -3.78 1.86 0.31
CA THR A 71 -3.10 0.57 0.13
C THR A 71 -1.58 0.74 0.04
N LEU A 72 -1.10 1.79 -0.61
CA LEU A 72 0.33 2.09 -0.69
C LEU A 72 0.90 2.39 0.68
N ARG A 73 0.24 3.25 1.47
CA ARG A 73 0.67 3.58 2.83
C ARG A 73 0.69 2.37 3.76
N GLU A 74 -0.31 1.50 3.69
CA GLU A 74 -0.33 0.25 4.46
C GLU A 74 0.83 -0.67 4.06
N THR A 75 1.11 -0.75 2.75
CA THR A 75 2.23 -1.53 2.23
C THR A 75 3.57 -0.95 2.68
N GLU A 76 3.75 0.36 2.63
CA GLU A 76 4.94 1.06 3.12
C GLU A 76 5.17 0.82 4.62
N ASN A 77 4.10 0.90 5.43
CA ASN A 77 4.18 0.61 6.86
C ASN A 77 4.60 -0.84 7.13
N ARG A 78 4.00 -1.80 6.42
CA ARG A 78 4.36 -3.22 6.54
C ARG A 78 5.79 -3.47 6.07
N GLN A 79 6.20 -2.83 4.97
CA GLN A 79 7.56 -2.93 4.44
C GLN A 79 8.57 -2.37 5.43
N SER A 80 8.31 -1.20 6.03
CA SER A 80 9.16 -0.60 7.06
C SER A 80 9.30 -1.51 8.27
N ALA A 81 8.21 -2.10 8.75
CA ALA A 81 8.26 -3.05 9.87
C ALA A 81 9.05 -4.33 9.54
N ASN A 82 8.90 -4.85 8.31
CA ASN A 82 9.69 -5.99 7.84
C ASN A 82 11.17 -5.66 7.72
N LEU A 83 11.52 -4.49 7.17
CA LEU A 83 12.90 -4.01 7.07
C LEU A 83 13.53 -3.83 8.45
N PHE A 84 12.78 -3.35 9.44
CA PHE A 84 13.24 -3.26 10.82
C PHE A 84 13.57 -4.65 11.40
N ARG A 85 12.64 -5.61 11.30
CA ARG A 85 12.88 -7.00 11.77
C ARG A 85 14.08 -7.63 11.08
N LEU A 86 14.19 -7.50 9.77
CA LEU A 86 15.34 -7.99 9.01
C LEU A 86 16.65 -7.29 9.43
N SER A 87 16.60 -5.98 9.72
CA SER A 87 17.77 -5.24 10.22
C SER A 87 18.24 -5.75 11.58
N VAL A 88 17.31 -6.13 12.46
CA VAL A 88 17.64 -6.76 13.75
C VAL A 88 18.34 -8.11 13.53
N GLU A 89 17.75 -8.99 12.72
CA GLU A 89 18.34 -10.32 12.45
C GLU A 89 19.71 -10.22 11.77
N THR A 90 19.86 -9.32 10.79
CA THR A 90 21.16 -9.07 10.14
C THR A 90 22.20 -8.50 11.11
N SER A 91 21.80 -7.63 12.04
CA SER A 91 22.70 -7.15 13.11
C SER A 91 23.15 -8.29 14.02
N MET A 92 22.24 -9.17 14.44
CA MET A 92 22.58 -10.34 15.25
C MET A 92 23.53 -11.28 14.50
N MET A 93 23.25 -11.59 13.22
CA MET A 93 24.14 -12.42 12.38
C MET A 93 25.54 -11.79 12.25
N MET A 94 25.64 -10.48 12.03
CA MET A 94 26.93 -9.79 11.95
C MET A 94 27.73 -9.90 13.26
N ASN A 95 27.07 -9.78 14.43
CA ASN A 95 27.74 -9.93 15.72
C ASN A 95 28.21 -11.37 15.96
N ILE A 96 27.41 -12.38 15.59
CA ILE A 96 27.79 -13.80 15.70
C ILE A 96 29.01 -14.10 14.82
N LEU A 97 28.99 -13.64 13.56
CA LEU A 97 30.11 -13.83 12.64
C LEU A 97 31.37 -13.12 13.11
N ALA A 98 31.26 -11.88 13.60
CA ALA A 98 32.40 -11.14 14.13
C ALA A 98 33.04 -11.85 15.33
N ALA A 99 32.23 -12.42 16.23
CA ALA A 99 32.71 -13.18 17.37
C ALA A 99 33.36 -14.52 16.97
N GLY A 100 32.93 -15.15 15.87
CA GLY A 100 33.40 -16.47 15.45
C GLY A 100 34.54 -16.49 14.44
N LEU A 101 34.74 -15.41 13.67
CA LEU A 101 35.65 -15.39 12.51
C LEU A 101 36.88 -14.49 12.68
N GLU A 102 37.02 -13.80 13.82
CA GLU A 102 38.18 -12.94 14.14
C GLU A 102 38.61 -12.01 12.98
N ILE A 103 37.62 -11.41 12.30
CA ILE A 103 37.86 -10.60 11.10
C ILE A 103 38.53 -9.27 11.51
N SER A 104 39.61 -8.90 10.83
CA SER A 104 40.27 -7.61 11.05
C SER A 104 39.43 -6.43 10.52
N ASP A 105 39.54 -5.27 11.18
CA ASP A 105 38.86 -4.03 10.72
C ASP A 105 39.27 -3.64 9.29
N GLU A 106 40.51 -3.94 8.89
CA GLU A 106 41.02 -3.63 7.56
C GLU A 106 40.36 -4.50 6.48
N ASP A 107 40.23 -5.80 6.73
CA ASP A 107 39.57 -6.74 5.81
C ASP A 107 38.08 -6.43 5.68
N LEU A 108 37.42 -6.10 6.79
CA LEU A 108 36.02 -5.68 6.79
C LEU A 108 35.83 -4.41 5.94
N ARG A 109 36.73 -3.44 6.06
CA ARG A 109 36.67 -2.17 5.30
C ARG A 109 36.91 -2.39 3.80
N LYS A 110 37.87 -3.24 3.44
CA LYS A 110 38.12 -3.65 2.04
C LYS A 110 36.90 -4.36 1.45
N LEU A 111 36.34 -5.35 2.16
CA LEU A 111 35.17 -6.09 1.74
C LEU A 111 33.96 -5.17 1.55
N ARG A 112 33.69 -4.26 2.50
CA ARG A 112 32.60 -3.29 2.40
C ARG A 112 32.75 -2.38 1.16
N GLY A 113 33.97 -1.89 0.91
CA GLY A 113 34.26 -1.07 -0.26
C GLY A 113 33.91 -1.79 -1.57
N ARG A 114 34.35 -3.05 -1.70
CA ARG A 114 34.01 -3.89 -2.86
C ARG A 114 32.51 -4.11 -2.99
N CYS A 115 31.82 -4.55 -1.92
CA CYS A 115 30.38 -4.82 -1.97
C CYS A 115 29.58 -3.58 -2.39
N VAL A 116 29.96 -2.39 -1.94
CA VAL A 116 29.32 -1.13 -2.36
C VAL A 116 29.53 -0.87 -3.85
N VAL A 117 30.75 -1.08 -4.37
CA VAL A 117 31.05 -0.93 -5.81
C VAL A 117 30.27 -1.95 -6.63
N GLU A 118 30.22 -3.20 -6.19
CA GLU A 118 29.47 -4.27 -6.86
C GLU A 118 27.98 -3.96 -6.93
N VAL A 119 27.35 -3.60 -5.81
CA VAL A 119 25.92 -3.25 -5.75
C VAL A 119 25.61 -2.05 -6.65
N LYS A 120 26.50 -1.04 -6.68
CA LYS A 120 26.36 0.11 -7.59
C LYS A 120 26.47 -0.31 -9.05
N ARG A 121 27.47 -1.12 -9.40
CA ARG A 121 27.69 -1.64 -10.76
C ARG A 121 26.52 -2.49 -11.24
N ASN A 122 25.98 -3.32 -10.35
CA ASN A 122 24.93 -4.29 -10.64
C ASN A 122 23.50 -3.75 -10.39
N LYS A 123 23.35 -2.43 -10.18
CA LYS A 123 22.05 -1.74 -9.96
C LYS A 123 21.21 -2.39 -8.84
N GLY A 124 21.84 -2.74 -7.72
CA GLY A 124 21.15 -3.34 -6.58
C GLY A 124 21.11 -4.88 -6.58
N ARG A 125 21.59 -5.53 -7.64
CA ARG A 125 21.65 -7.01 -7.69
C ARG A 125 22.92 -7.53 -7.03
N ILE A 126 22.77 -8.56 -6.22
CA ILE A 126 23.88 -9.26 -5.56
C ILE A 126 23.91 -10.68 -6.13
N ASN A 127 25.09 -11.14 -6.57
CA ASN A 127 25.28 -12.47 -7.12
C ASN A 127 26.23 -13.30 -6.25
N MET A 128 25.76 -14.46 -5.78
CA MET A 128 26.56 -15.33 -4.94
C MET A 128 27.77 -15.92 -5.69
N GLU A 129 27.65 -16.21 -6.98
CA GLU A 129 28.76 -16.75 -7.78
C GLU A 129 29.93 -15.76 -7.84
N ASP A 130 29.63 -14.47 -8.00
CA ASP A 130 30.63 -13.40 -8.05
C ASP A 130 31.24 -13.14 -6.65
N ALA A 131 30.46 -13.34 -5.59
CA ALA A 131 30.98 -13.32 -4.23
C ALA A 131 31.98 -14.47 -4.01
N VAL A 132 31.65 -15.70 -4.41
CA VAL A 132 32.51 -16.89 -4.25
C VAL A 132 33.81 -16.75 -5.04
N LYS A 133 33.75 -16.33 -6.31
CA LYS A 133 34.95 -16.14 -7.15
C LYS A 133 35.97 -15.23 -6.49
N TYR A 134 35.51 -14.13 -5.91
CA TYR A 134 36.39 -13.21 -5.19
C TYR A 134 36.98 -13.81 -3.92
N GLN A 135 36.17 -14.49 -3.11
CA GLN A 135 36.66 -15.12 -1.87
C GLN A 135 37.68 -16.23 -2.17
N MET A 136 37.54 -16.91 -3.31
CA MET A 136 38.49 -17.93 -3.77
C MET A 136 39.70 -17.35 -4.54
N GLY A 137 39.77 -16.02 -4.74
CA GLY A 137 40.82 -15.38 -5.53
C GLY A 137 40.79 -15.74 -7.02
N THR A 138 39.65 -16.23 -7.53
CA THR A 138 39.45 -16.66 -8.92
C THR A 138 38.65 -15.66 -9.75
N GLY A 139 38.22 -14.53 -9.16
CA GLY A 139 37.56 -13.42 -9.85
C GLY A 139 38.50 -12.22 -10.01
N GLU A 140 38.58 -11.69 -11.23
CA GLU A 140 39.22 -10.39 -11.56
C GLU A 140 38.55 -9.19 -10.87
#